data_AF-A0A962MMS1-F1
#
_entry.id   AF-A0A962MMS1-F1
#
_cell.length_a   1.000
_cell.length_b   1.000
_cell.length_c   1.000
_cell.angle_alpha   90.00
_cell.angle_beta   90.00
_cell.angle_gamma   90.00
#
_symmetry.space_group_name_H-M   'P 1'
#
loop_
_entity.id
_entity.type
_entity.pdbx_description
1 polymer ?
#
loop_
_entity_poly.entity_id
_entity_poly.type
_entity_poly.pdbx_seq_one_letter_code
_entity_poly.pdbx_strand_id
1 'polypeptide(L)' 'MALTAKQQKFVDEYLKSRNATSAALAAGYSERSAHSIGWENLRKPEIAEVISQRVTESAMSADEVL' A
#
# COMPACT_ATOMS: atom_id res chain seq x y z
N MET A 1 6.69 14.18 -2.89
CA MET A 1 7.63 13.94 -1.78
C MET A 1 7.96 12.45 -1.76
N ALA A 2 8.99 11.99 -1.04
CA ALA A 2 9.29 10.56 -0.93
C ALA A 2 8.46 9.92 0.19
N LEU A 3 7.98 8.68 -0.01
CA LEU A 3 7.25 7.94 1.01
C LEU A 3 8.12 7.67 2.24
N THR A 4 7.53 7.78 3.42
CA THR A 4 8.19 7.35 4.66
C THR A 4 8.29 5.82 4.72
N ALA A 5 9.22 5.29 5.53
CA ALA A 5 9.39 3.84 5.69
C ALA A 5 8.09 3.12 6.11
N LYS A 6 7.26 3.72 6.97
CA LYS A 6 5.96 3.15 7.36
C LYS A 6 4.95 3.14 6.22
N GLN A 7 4.91 4.19 5.40
CA GLN A 7 4.03 4.23 4.24
C GLN A 7 4.48 3.27 3.15
N GLN A 8 5.79 3.11 2.96
CA GLN A 8 6.33 2.12 2.03
C GLN A 8 5.92 0.70 2.44
N LYS A 9 6.10 0.36 3.72
CA LYS A 9 5.66 -0.92 4.28
C LYS A 9 4.13 -1.11 4.18
N PHE A 10 3.36 -0.04 4.39
CA PHE A 10 1.91 -0.07 4.18
C PHE A 10 1.54 -0.45 2.74
N VAL A 11 2.21 0.13 1.74
CA VAL A 11 1.99 -0.22 0.33
C VAL A 11 2.31 -1.70 0.08
N ASP A 12 3.46 -2.19 0.56
CA ASP A 12 3.84 -3.61 0.41
C ASP A 12 2.77 -4.55 0.97
N GLU A 13 2.28 -4.28 2.18
CA GLU A 13 1.30 -5.11 2.86
C GLU A 13 -0.12 -4.96 2.29
N TYR A 14 -0.47 -3.78 1.80
CA TYR A 14 -1.76 -3.55 1.14
C TYR A 14 -1.86 -4.29 -0.20
N LEU A 15 -0.78 -4.34 -0.98
CA LEU A 15 -0.77 -5.09 -2.24
C LEU A 15 -0.94 -6.60 -2.02
N LYS A 16 -0.42 -7.14 -0.92
CA LYS A 16 -0.58 -8.55 -0.52
C LYS A 16 -1.98 -8.87 0.01
N SER A 17 -2.48 -8.03 0.92
CA SER A 17 -3.70 -8.34 1.69
C SER A 17 -4.98 -7.74 1.11
N ARG A 18 -4.87 -6.69 0.27
CA ARG A 18 -5.98 -5.83 -0.20
C ARG A 18 -6.87 -5.33 0.94
N ASN A 19 -6.33 -5.22 2.15
CA ASN A 19 -7.02 -4.76 3.36
C ASN A 19 -6.24 -3.61 4.00
N ALA A 20 -6.83 -2.42 4.02
CA ALA A 20 -6.18 -1.20 4.52
C ALA A 20 -5.83 -1.28 6.01
N THR A 21 -6.74 -1.83 6.83
CA THR A 21 -6.54 -1.94 8.28
C THR A 21 -5.42 -2.94 8.59
N SER A 22 -5.45 -4.13 7.98
CA SER A 22 -4.41 -5.15 8.16
C SER A 22 -3.05 -4.67 7.68
N ALA A 23 -3.01 -3.97 6.54
CA ALA A 23 -1.78 -3.38 6.03
C ALA A 23 -1.22 -2.30 6.98
N ALA A 24 -2.07 -1.47 7.58
CA ALA A 24 -1.65 -0.47 8.55
C ALA A 24 -1.09 -1.13 9.84
N LEU A 25 -1.73 -2.20 10.33
CA LEU A 25 -1.21 -2.97 11.46
C LEU A 25 0.17 -3.55 11.15
N ALA A 26 0.31 -4.23 10.01
CA ALA A 26 1.58 -4.83 9.58
C ALA A 26 2.68 -3.78 9.33
N ALA A 27 2.30 -2.58 8.89
CA ALA A 27 3.20 -1.43 8.74
C ALA A 27 3.67 -0.81 10.07
N GLY A 28 3.12 -1.24 11.21
CA GLY A 28 3.50 -0.75 12.54
C GLY A 28 2.77 0.52 12.97
N TYR A 29 1.54 0.73 12.49
CA TYR A 29 0.61 1.69 13.08
C TYR A 29 -0.12 1.05 14.26
N SER A 30 -0.53 1.87 15.24
CA SER A 30 -1.21 1.36 16.44
C SER A 30 -2.58 0.77 16.09
N GLU A 31 -2.99 -0.28 16.80
CA GLU A 31 -4.29 -0.93 16.59
C GLU A 31 -5.47 0.06 16.66
N ARG A 32 -5.41 0.98 17.64
CA ARG A 32 -6.42 2.01 17.85
C ARG A 32 -6.62 2.92 16.63
N SER A 33 -5.55 3.17 15.88
CA SER A 33 -5.55 4.11 14.75
C SER A 33 -5.51 3.42 13.38
N ALA A 34 -5.23 2.12 13.32
CA ALA A 34 -4.92 1.41 12.08
C ALA A 34 -6.06 1.48 11.06
N HIS A 35 -7.31 1.40 11.52
CA HIS A 35 -8.47 1.56 10.65
C HIS A 35 -8.51 2.93 9.97
N SER A 36 -8.45 4.02 10.76
CA SER A 36 -8.49 5.38 10.22
C SER A 36 -7.26 5.71 9.36
N ILE A 37 -6.07 5.32 9.82
CA ILE A 37 -4.81 5.54 9.09
C ILE A 37 -4.76 4.76 7.79
N GLY A 38 -5.26 3.52 7.76
CA GLY A 38 -5.32 2.73 6.54
C GLY A 38 -6.11 3.45 5.46
N TRP A 39 -7.30 3.94 5.80
CA TRP A 39 -8.12 4.74 4.88
C TRP A 39 -7.51 6.09 4.51
N GLU A 40 -6.87 6.78 5.46
CA GLU A 40 -6.16 8.02 5.16
C GLU A 40 -5.02 7.78 4.17
N ASN A 41 -4.20 6.75 4.39
CA ASN A 41 -3.09 6.40 3.52
C ASN A 41 -3.56 6.10 2.10
N LEU A 42 -4.66 5.38 1.91
CA LEU A 42 -5.22 5.13 0.57
C LEU A 42 -5.67 6.41 -0.16
N ARG A 43 -6.00 7.48 0.58
CA ARG A 43 -6.42 8.77 -0.01
C ARG A 43 -5.26 9.72 -0.24
N LYS A 44 -4.06 9.44 0.27
CA LYS A 44 -2.89 10.27 0.00
C LYS A 44 -2.45 10.03 -1.45
N PRO A 45 -2.34 11.07 -2.28
CA PRO A 45 -2.02 10.91 -3.71
C PRO A 45 -0.69 10.19 -3.92
N GLU A 46 0.32 10.50 -3.10
CA GLU A 46 1.64 9.88 -3.18
C GLU A 46 1.61 8.36 -2.94
N ILE A 47 0.74 7.88 -2.05
CA ILE A 47 0.58 6.45 -1.76
C ILE A 47 -0.23 5.78 -2.87
N ALA A 48 -1.32 6.42 -3.30
CA ALA A 48 -2.17 5.91 -4.37
C ALA A 48 -1.40 5.75 -5.69
N GLU A 49 -0.52 6.70 -6.01
CA GLU A 49 0.33 6.64 -7.19
C GLU A 49 1.27 5.43 -7.15
N VAL A 50 1.96 5.20 -6.03
CA VAL A 50 2.88 4.05 -5.89
C VAL A 50 2.13 2.71 -5.91
N ILE A 51 0.93 2.64 -5.33
CA ILE A 51 0.07 1.45 -5.45
C ILE A 51 -0.27 1.21 -6.94
N SER A 52 -0.70 2.24 -7.65
CA SER A 52 -1.07 2.15 -9.07
C SER A 52 0.12 1.71 -9.94
N GLN A 53 1.29 2.32 -9.72
CA GLN A 53 2.53 1.98 -10.41
C GLN A 53 2.88 0.51 -10.23
N ARG A 54 2.88 0.01 -8.98
CA ARG A 54 3.23 -1.39 -8.69
C ARG A 54 2.21 -2.40 -9.21
N VAL A 55 0.92 -2.05 -9.20
CA VAL A 55 -0.11 -2.89 -9.81
C VAL A 55 0.09 -2.97 -11.32
N THR A 56 0.41 -1.85 -11.96
CA THR A 56 0.68 -1.80 -13.40
C THR A 56 1.95 -2.56 -13.76
N GLU A 57 3.03 -2.40 -12.98
CA GLU A 57 4.29 -3.13 -13.14
C GLU A 57 4.08 -4.65 -12.98
N SER A 58 3.31 -5.06 -11.99
CA SER A 58 2.94 -6.47 -11.79
C SER A 58 2.07 -7.02 -12.93
N ALA A 59 1.20 -6.18 -13.51
CA ALA A 59 0.35 -6.57 -14.63
C ALA A 59 1.15 -6.67 -15.94
N MET A 60 2.10 -5.78 -16.19
CA MET A 60 2.93 -5.81 -17.40
C MET A 60 3.98 -6.92 -17.36
N SER A 61 4.49 -7.29 -16.18
CA SER A 61 5.42 -8.41 -16.03
C SER A 61 4.75 -9.79 -16.11
N ALA A 62 3.43 -9.87 -15.91
CA ALA A 62 2.69 -11.12 -16.05
C ALA A 62 2.38 -11.51 -17.51
N ASP A 63 2.53 -10.58 -18.47
CA ASP A 63 2.17 -10.77 -19.87
C ASP A 63 3.35 -11.21 -20.78
N GLU A 64 4.56 -11.34 -20.23
CA GLU A 64 5.76 -11.84 -20.95
C GLU A 64 5.98 -13.38 -20.84
N VAL A 65 4.92 -14.16 -20.52
CA VAL A 65 5.02 -15.65 -20.42
C VAL A 65 3.94 -16.35 -21.29
N LEU A 66 3.88 -15.99 -22.57
CA LEU A 66 3.16 -16.72 -23.63
C LEU A 66 4.15 -17.17 -24.72
#